data_AF-A0A565APW6-F1
#
_entry.id   AF-A0A565APW6-F1
#
_cell.length_a   1.000
_cell.length_b   1.000
_cell.length_c   1.000
_cell.angle_alpha   90.00
_cell.angle_beta   90.00
_cell.angle_gamma   90.00
#
_symmetry.space_group_name_H-M   'P 1'
#
loop_
_entity.id
_entity.type
_entity.pdbx_description
1 polymer ?
#
loop_
_entity_poly.entity_id
_entity_poly.type
_entity_poly.pdbx_seq_one_letter_code
_entity_poly.pdbx_strand_id
1 'polypeptide(L)'
;METVVCSLLTVDLNDYCYRVCSRCERVLPGDKNGVFSSSSSLCKFCKSKQPKLLYRILMSIATDTSVKTVVCFDRAATVLFGCSADDLFHFTKLNPLAASMVNEVLDGEMFRMTLNRPQNRNAQHMRVTSLVPLRSGFQPAIVTLTHLCTKNASRSTTNHSL
;
A
#
# COMPACT_ATOMS: atom_id res chain seq x y z
N MET A 1 -19.87 -0.40 11.98
CA MET A 1 -19.36 -0.70 10.62
C MET A 1 -20.17 0.11 9.64
N GLU A 2 -19.53 0.82 8.73
CA GLU A 2 -20.17 1.70 7.74
C GLU A 2 -19.70 1.27 6.35
N THR A 3 -20.61 1.06 5.41
CA THR A 3 -20.26 0.77 4.01
C THR A 3 -20.52 2.01 3.17
N VAL A 4 -19.50 2.46 2.44
CA VAL A 4 -19.56 3.67 1.62
C VAL A 4 -19.17 3.35 0.18
N VAL A 5 -19.75 4.09 -0.75
CA VAL A 5 -19.22 4.24 -2.11
C VAL A 5 -18.37 5.50 -2.12
N CYS A 6 -17.14 5.39 -2.60
CA CYS A 6 -16.20 6.50 -2.55
C CYS A 6 -15.23 6.50 -3.73
N SER A 7 -14.74 7.68 -4.10
CA SER A 7 -13.57 7.85 -4.97
C SER A 7 -12.30 7.88 -4.13
N LEU A 8 -11.24 7.23 -4.60
CA LEU A 8 -9.91 7.33 -4.01
C LEU A 8 -9.23 8.60 -4.54
N LEU A 9 -8.83 9.49 -3.62
CA LEU A 9 -8.21 10.76 -3.99
C LEU A 9 -6.69 10.65 -3.97
N THR A 10 -6.14 10.14 -2.87
CA THR A 10 -4.69 10.04 -2.68
C THR A 10 -4.31 8.87 -1.80
N VAL A 11 -3.10 8.37 -2.01
CA VAL A 11 -2.43 7.34 -1.24
C VAL A 11 -1.06 7.84 -0.78
N ASP A 12 -0.78 7.69 0.50
CA ASP A 12 0.52 8.02 1.11
C ASP A 12 1.44 6.79 1.16
N LEU A 13 2.59 6.90 0.50
CA LEU A 13 3.61 5.86 0.41
C LEU A 13 4.90 6.19 1.20
N ASN A 14 4.87 7.12 2.14
CA ASN A 14 6.04 7.41 2.98
C ASN A 14 6.25 6.38 4.10
N ASP A 15 5.18 5.85 4.68
CA ASP A 15 5.21 4.89 5.80
C ASP A 15 4.09 3.83 5.68
N TYR A 16 3.94 3.33 4.44
CA TYR A 16 2.81 2.49 4.01
C TYR A 16 2.92 1.01 4.37
N CYS A 17 4.02 0.58 4.97
CA CYS A 17 4.22 -0.81 5.37
C CYS A 17 4.97 -0.91 6.70
N TYR A 18 4.75 -2.01 7.41
CA TYR A 18 5.42 -2.31 8.67
C TYR A 18 5.83 -3.77 8.72
N ARG A 19 6.86 -4.07 9.52
CA ARG A 19 7.41 -5.42 9.64
C ARG A 19 6.67 -6.24 10.68
N VAL A 20 6.38 -7.48 10.32
CA VAL A 20 5.88 -8.50 11.24
C VAL A 20 6.69 -9.79 11.11
N CYS A 21 6.60 -10.65 12.10
CA CYS A 21 7.13 -12.01 11.98
C CYS A 21 6.24 -12.85 11.06
N SER A 22 6.80 -13.51 10.06
CA SER A 22 6.05 -14.36 9.14
C SER A 22 5.38 -15.56 9.82
N ARG A 23 5.86 -15.97 11.00
CA ARG A 23 5.35 -17.14 11.74
C ARG A 23 4.24 -16.82 12.74
N CYS A 24 4.36 -15.72 13.49
CA CYS A 24 3.41 -15.38 14.57
C CYS A 24 2.74 -14.02 14.40
N GLU A 25 3.02 -13.33 13.30
CA GLU A 25 2.42 -12.05 12.88
C GLU A 25 2.56 -10.90 13.89
N ARG A 26 3.38 -11.08 14.92
CA ARG A 26 3.73 -10.00 15.84
C ARG A 26 4.57 -8.96 15.13
N VAL A 27 4.23 -7.69 15.39
CA VAL A 27 5.00 -6.54 14.94
C VAL A 27 6.44 -6.66 15.43
N LEU A 28 7.37 -6.52 14.49
CA LEU A 28 8.80 -6.48 14.78
C LEU A 28 9.24 -5.02 14.92
N PRO A 29 10.30 -4.74 15.70
CA PRO A 29 10.89 -3.40 15.73
C PRO A 29 11.24 -2.95 14.31
N GLY A 30 10.71 -1.80 13.92
CA GLY A 30 11.09 -1.11 12.71
C GLY A 30 12.22 -0.12 13.00
N ASP A 31 13.14 0.00 12.06
CA ASP A 31 14.05 1.14 12.03
C ASP A 31 13.27 2.37 11.56
N LYS A 32 13.49 3.50 12.22
CA LYS A 32 12.91 4.78 11.80
C LYS A 32 13.49 5.13 10.41
N ASN A 33 12.65 5.68 9.53
CA ASN A 33 12.99 6.18 8.18
C ASN A 33 13.03 5.16 7.02
N GLY A 34 12.25 4.07 7.05
CA GLY A 34 12.08 3.20 5.86
C GLY A 34 13.33 2.40 5.44
N VAL A 35 14.43 2.54 6.18
CA VAL A 35 15.63 1.74 6.04
C VAL A 35 15.52 0.56 6.98
N PHE A 36 14.86 -0.52 6.53
CA PHE A 36 14.84 -1.78 7.28
C PHE A 36 16.27 -2.33 7.38
N SER A 37 16.95 -2.00 8.48
CA SER A 37 18.27 -2.48 8.80
C SER A 37 18.18 -3.94 9.24
N SER A 38 19.12 -4.73 8.75
CA SER A 38 19.20 -6.18 8.93
C SER A 38 19.39 -6.64 10.39
N SER A 39 19.51 -5.71 11.34
CA SER A 39 20.09 -5.95 12.67
C SER A 39 19.15 -6.58 13.69
N SER A 40 17.83 -6.65 13.47
CA SER A 40 17.04 -7.70 14.13
C SER A 40 15.80 -8.13 13.33
N SER A 41 15.98 -9.07 12.42
CA SER A 41 14.90 -9.89 11.84
C SER A 41 14.36 -10.95 12.82
N LEU A 42 14.96 -11.06 14.01
CA LEU A 42 14.60 -12.06 15.01
C LEU A 42 13.34 -11.66 15.78
N CYS A 43 12.27 -12.43 15.62
CA CYS A 43 11.12 -12.37 16.49
C CYS A 43 11.48 -12.86 17.89
N LYS A 44 11.45 -11.96 18.88
CA LYS A 44 11.75 -12.31 20.28
C LYS A 44 10.81 -13.38 20.85
N PHE A 45 9.58 -13.44 20.33
CA PHE A 45 8.52 -14.33 20.81
C PHE A 45 8.67 -15.78 20.31
N CYS A 46 8.77 -16.00 18.99
CA CYS A 46 8.81 -17.35 18.41
C CYS A 46 10.20 -17.74 17.85
N LYS A 47 11.22 -16.88 18.06
CA LYS A 47 12.60 -17.05 17.61
C LYS A 47 12.79 -17.21 16.09
N SER A 48 11.77 -16.91 15.29
CA SER A 48 11.87 -16.89 13.83
C SER A 48 12.72 -15.71 13.36
N LYS A 49 13.52 -15.91 12.32
CA LYS A 49 14.33 -14.88 11.65
C LYS A 49 13.72 -14.40 10.32
N GLN A 50 12.47 -14.77 10.06
CA GLN A 50 11.76 -14.44 8.82
C GLN A 50 10.76 -13.32 9.08
N PRO A 51 11.09 -12.08 8.67
CA PRO A 51 10.14 -10.98 8.63
C PRO A 51 9.35 -11.02 7.31
N LYS A 52 8.15 -10.45 7.33
CA LYS A 52 7.41 -10.02 6.14
C LYS A 52 6.90 -8.60 6.35
N LEU A 53 6.61 -7.90 5.27
CA LEU A 53 5.94 -6.61 5.31
C LEU A 53 4.44 -6.81 5.19
N LEU A 54 3.69 -5.99 5.94
CA LEU A 54 2.25 -5.85 5.77
C LEU A 54 1.91 -4.40 5.48
N TYR A 55 0.86 -4.18 4.71
CA TYR A 55 0.39 -2.83 4.41
C TYR A 55 -0.25 -2.14 5.62
N ARG A 56 0.04 -0.84 5.74
CA ARG A 56 -0.63 0.16 6.59
C ARG A 56 -0.65 1.47 5.83
N ILE A 57 -1.61 1.61 4.93
CA ILE A 57 -1.65 2.70 3.96
C ILE A 57 -2.61 3.76 4.46
N LEU A 58 -2.13 5.01 4.57
CA LEU A 58 -3.03 6.15 4.75
C LEU A 58 -3.51 6.60 3.38
N MET A 59 -4.82 6.78 3.25
CA MET A 59 -5.42 7.23 2.00
C MET A 59 -6.59 8.18 2.27
N SER A 60 -6.78 9.11 1.35
CA SER A 60 -7.89 10.05 1.35
C SER A 60 -8.98 9.56 0.40
N ILE A 61 -10.21 9.50 0.89
CA ILE A 61 -11.37 9.09 0.09
C ILE A 61 -12.43 10.18 0.09
N ALA A 62 -13.10 10.38 -1.05
CA ALA A 62 -14.28 11.21 -1.17
C ALA A 62 -15.53 10.35 -1.22
N THR A 63 -16.45 10.59 -0.29
CA THR A 63 -17.84 10.09 -0.33
C THR A 63 -18.75 11.15 -0.97
N ASP A 64 -20.03 10.83 -1.11
CA ASP A 64 -21.08 11.78 -1.53
C ASP A 64 -21.22 13.00 -0.61
N THR A 65 -20.83 12.86 0.67
CA THR A 65 -21.06 13.86 1.71
C THR A 65 -19.79 14.49 2.27
N SER A 66 -18.63 13.83 2.15
CA SER A 66 -17.42 14.27 2.84
C SER A 66 -16.14 13.61 2.32
N VAL A 67 -15.01 14.27 2.58
CA VAL A 67 -13.67 13.69 2.43
C VAL A 67 -13.20 13.13 3.76
N LYS A 68 -12.68 11.90 3.77
CA LYS A 68 -12.23 11.20 4.99
C LYS A 68 -10.83 10.61 4.77
N THR A 69 -9.95 10.75 5.76
CA THR A 69 -8.69 9.99 5.82
C THR A 69 -8.93 8.65 6.48
N VAL A 70 -8.57 7.57 5.79
CA VAL A 70 -8.74 6.18 6.24
C VAL A 70 -7.43 5.42 6.19
N VAL A 71 -7.33 4.33 6.95
CA VAL A 71 -6.18 3.42 6.92
C VAL A 71 -6.57 2.07 6.30
N CYS A 72 -5.81 1.65 5.29
CA CYS A 72 -5.95 0.36 4.61
C CYS A 72 -4.89 -0.61 5.11
N PHE A 73 -5.34 -1.75 5.65
CA PHE A 73 -4.44 -2.83 6.06
C PHE A 73 -4.39 -3.94 5.03
N ASP A 74 -3.36 -4.76 5.15
CA ASP A 74 -2.92 -5.82 4.23
C ASP A 74 -3.99 -6.38 3.29
N ARG A 75 -4.98 -7.12 3.80
CA ARG A 75 -6.00 -7.76 2.96
C ARG A 75 -6.74 -6.81 2.01
N ALA A 76 -7.12 -5.62 2.47
CA ALA A 76 -7.81 -4.64 1.64
C ALA A 76 -6.84 -3.90 0.69
N ALA A 77 -5.62 -3.66 1.15
CA ALA A 77 -4.57 -3.03 0.35
C ALA A 77 -4.10 -3.93 -0.80
N THR A 78 -4.01 -5.25 -0.60
CA THR A 78 -3.67 -6.19 -1.67
C THR A 78 -4.65 -6.17 -2.83
N VAL A 79 -5.93 -5.85 -2.59
CA VAL A 79 -6.90 -5.64 -3.69
C VAL A 79 -6.55 -4.40 -4.52
N LEU A 80 -6.15 -3.32 -3.84
CA LEU A 80 -5.79 -2.06 -4.49
C LEU A 80 -4.49 -2.17 -5.30
N PHE A 81 -3.48 -2.82 -4.72
CA PHE A 81 -2.14 -2.90 -5.33
C PHE A 81 -1.94 -4.13 -6.20
N GLY A 82 -2.61 -5.25 -5.92
CA GLY A 82 -2.49 -6.50 -6.67
C GLY A 82 -1.27 -7.34 -6.31
N CYS A 83 -0.52 -6.95 -5.28
CA CYS A 83 0.67 -7.67 -4.81
C CYS A 83 0.82 -7.52 -3.29
N SER A 84 1.77 -8.26 -2.71
CA SER A 84 2.10 -8.14 -1.29
C SER A 84 2.85 -6.83 -0.99
N ALA A 85 2.89 -6.41 0.27
CA ALA A 85 3.67 -5.25 0.67
C ALA A 85 5.17 -5.45 0.43
N ASP A 86 5.67 -6.68 0.55
CA ASP A 86 7.06 -7.03 0.21
C ASP A 86 7.34 -6.79 -1.28
N ASP A 87 6.44 -7.22 -2.16
CA ASP A 87 6.59 -7.08 -3.61
C ASP A 87 6.55 -5.60 -4.03
N LEU A 88 5.58 -4.83 -3.52
CA LEU A 88 5.51 -3.39 -3.83
C LEU A 88 6.73 -2.63 -3.29
N PHE A 89 7.20 -2.97 -2.09
CA PHE A 89 8.39 -2.38 -1.50
C PHE A 89 9.64 -2.68 -2.32
N HIS A 90 9.80 -3.92 -2.78
CA HIS A 90 10.90 -4.28 -3.66
C HIS A 90 10.79 -3.58 -5.02
N PHE A 91 9.60 -3.56 -5.60
CA PHE A 91 9.32 -2.91 -6.89
C PHE A 91 9.64 -1.42 -6.87
N THR A 92 9.19 -0.69 -5.84
CA THR A 92 9.42 0.76 -5.69
C THR A 92 10.87 1.10 -5.38
N LYS A 93 11.63 0.18 -4.74
CA LYS A 93 13.08 0.32 -4.61
C LYS A 93 13.82 0.18 -5.94
N LEU A 94 13.39 -0.74 -6.80
CA LEU A 94 13.97 -0.91 -8.14
C LEU A 94 13.52 0.18 -9.12
N ASN A 95 12.34 0.76 -8.89
CA ASN A 95 11.74 1.77 -9.74
C ASN A 95 11.35 3.01 -8.90
N PRO A 96 12.29 3.94 -8.63
CA PRO A 96 12.04 5.07 -7.71
C PRO A 96 10.85 5.96 -8.09
N LEU A 97 10.53 6.06 -9.39
CA LEU A 97 9.36 6.82 -9.89
C LEU A 97 8.03 6.09 -9.67
N ALA A 98 8.04 4.79 -9.39
CA ALA A 98 6.81 4.02 -9.21
C ALA A 98 5.97 4.55 -8.04
N ALA A 99 6.62 4.94 -6.94
CA ALA A 99 5.92 5.46 -5.77
C ALA A 99 5.16 6.76 -6.09
N SER A 100 5.73 7.67 -6.89
CA SER A 100 5.05 8.91 -7.28
C SER A 100 3.91 8.67 -8.27
N MET A 101 4.02 7.65 -9.13
CA MET A 101 3.00 7.31 -10.13
C MET A 101 1.76 6.62 -9.54
N VAL A 102 1.80 6.10 -8.30
CA VAL A 102 0.66 5.38 -7.71
C VAL A 102 -0.61 6.23 -7.67
N ASN A 103 -0.48 7.51 -7.32
CA ASN A 103 -1.64 8.41 -7.27
C ASN A 103 -2.24 8.64 -8.67
N GLU A 104 -1.41 8.77 -9.70
CA GLU A 104 -1.87 8.90 -11.09
C GLU A 104 -2.55 7.61 -11.59
N VAL A 105 -2.00 6.44 -11.23
CA VAL A 105 -2.55 5.14 -11.63
C VAL A 105 -3.92 4.86 -11.00
N LEU A 106 -4.12 5.36 -9.79
CA LEU A 106 -5.35 5.14 -9.01
C LEU A 106 -6.34 6.30 -9.10
N ASP A 107 -5.99 7.37 -9.82
CA ASP A 107 -6.83 8.55 -9.95
C ASP A 107 -8.18 8.20 -10.59
N GLY A 108 -9.25 8.73 -10.01
CA GLY A 108 -10.62 8.47 -10.45
C GLY A 108 -11.17 7.07 -10.17
N GLU A 109 -10.41 6.16 -9.53
CA GLU A 109 -10.92 4.84 -9.18
C GLU A 109 -11.96 4.92 -8.05
N MET A 110 -13.09 4.26 -8.29
CA MET A 110 -14.20 4.21 -7.33
C MET A 110 -14.31 2.82 -6.69
N PHE A 111 -14.59 2.84 -5.39
CA PHE A 111 -14.66 1.64 -4.58
C PHE A 111 -15.91 1.63 -3.71
N ARG A 112 -16.40 0.42 -3.44
CA ARG A 112 -17.24 0.15 -2.28
C ARG A 112 -16.31 -0.27 -1.13
N MET A 113 -16.24 0.56 -0.09
CA MET A 113 -15.41 0.29 1.08
C MET A 113 -16.26 0.02 2.32
N THR A 114 -15.80 -0.89 3.17
CA THR A 114 -16.36 -1.10 4.51
C THR A 114 -15.40 -0.56 5.55
N LEU A 115 -15.85 0.47 6.27
CA LEU A 115 -15.10 1.23 7.25
C LEU A 115 -15.49 0.83 8.68
N ASN A 116 -14.48 0.64 9.52
CA ASN A 116 -14.66 0.38 10.94
C ASN A 116 -13.98 1.45 11.80
N ARG A 117 -14.71 1.92 12.81
CA ARG A 117 -14.12 2.77 13.83
C ARG A 117 -13.04 1.98 14.58
N PRO A 118 -11.91 2.61 14.91
CA PRO A 118 -10.95 1.98 15.79
C PRO A 118 -11.57 1.72 17.17
N GLN A 119 -11.29 0.54 17.73
CA GLN A 119 -11.73 0.19 19.10
C GLN A 119 -10.92 0.93 20.17
N ASN A 120 -9.70 1.36 19.83
CA ASN A 120 -8.82 2.11 20.70
C ASN A 120 -9.00 3.63 20.48
N ARG A 121 -9.28 4.38 21.54
CA ARG A 121 -9.46 5.85 21.51
C ARG A 121 -8.24 6.62 20.99
N ASN A 122 -7.05 6.02 21.01
CA ASN A 122 -5.82 6.64 20.50
C ASN A 122 -5.65 6.52 18.98
N ALA A 123 -6.39 5.62 18.32
CA ALA A 123 -6.34 5.52 16.86
C ALA A 123 -7.36 6.49 16.25
N GLN A 124 -6.88 7.37 15.38
CA GLN A 124 -7.68 8.49 14.86
C GLN A 124 -8.38 8.17 13.53
N HIS A 125 -7.86 7.23 12.75
CA HIS A 125 -8.36 6.94 11.41
C HIS A 125 -9.32 5.74 11.38
N MET A 126 -10.36 5.85 10.56
CA MET A 126 -11.24 4.74 10.21
C MET A 126 -10.45 3.66 9.47
N ARG A 127 -10.72 2.39 9.76
CA ARG A 127 -10.04 1.24 9.15
C ARG A 127 -10.84 0.69 7.98
N VAL A 128 -10.22 0.52 6.83
CA VAL A 128 -10.81 -0.22 5.71
C VAL A 128 -10.68 -1.72 5.97
N THR A 129 -11.81 -2.41 5.97
CA THR A 129 -11.90 -3.86 6.22
C THR A 129 -12.30 -4.66 5.00
N SER A 130 -12.92 -3.98 4.03
CA SER A 130 -13.21 -4.50 2.70
C SER A 130 -13.11 -3.37 1.70
N LEU A 131 -12.60 -3.67 0.52
CA LEU A 131 -12.45 -2.76 -0.61
C LEU A 131 -12.82 -3.54 -1.87
N VAL A 132 -13.81 -3.05 -2.60
CA VAL A 132 -14.30 -3.68 -3.83
C VAL A 132 -14.32 -2.63 -4.95
N PRO A 133 -13.50 -2.78 -6.00
CA PRO A 133 -13.55 -1.89 -7.15
C PRO A 133 -14.92 -1.91 -7.82
N LEU A 134 -15.42 -0.76 -8.24
CA LEU A 134 -16.70 -0.66 -8.93
C LEU A 134 -16.58 -0.78 -10.46
N ARG A 135 -15.39 -0.54 -11.01
CA ARG A 135 -15.10 -0.67 -12.44
C ARG A 135 -14.87 -2.14 -12.79
N SER A 136 -15.62 -2.68 -13.75
CA SER A 136 -15.52 -4.08 -14.19
C SER A 136 -14.15 -4.46 -14.79
N GLY A 137 -13.42 -3.49 -15.32
CA GLY A 137 -12.06 -3.64 -15.85
C GLY A 137 -10.96 -3.10 -14.93
N PHE A 138 -11.23 -2.97 -13.62
CA PHE A 138 -10.23 -2.50 -12.67
C PHE A 138 -8.95 -3.34 -12.78
N GLN A 139 -7.80 -2.66 -12.90
CA GLN A 139 -6.48 -3.27 -12.84
C GLN A 139 -5.80 -2.82 -11.56
N PRO A 140 -5.29 -3.75 -10.74
CA PRO A 140 -4.52 -3.37 -9.57
C PRO A 140 -3.29 -2.54 -9.94
N ALA A 141 -2.87 -1.64 -9.04
CA ALA A 141 -1.84 -0.65 -9.35
C ALA A 141 -0.55 -1.25 -9.92
N ILE A 142 -0.12 -2.42 -9.42
CA ILE A 142 1.13 -3.07 -9.86
C ILE A 142 1.15 -3.38 -11.36
N VAL A 143 0.00 -3.67 -11.97
CA VAL A 143 -0.11 -4.01 -13.40
C VAL A 143 0.27 -2.79 -14.24
N THR A 144 -0.38 -1.65 -13.98
CA THR A 144 -0.13 -0.41 -14.71
C THR A 144 1.26 0.13 -14.41
N LEU A 145 1.70 0.09 -13.15
CA LEU A 145 3.04 0.53 -12.76
C LEU A 145 4.14 -0.26 -13.48
N THR A 146 4.01 -1.59 -13.57
CA THR A 146 4.98 -2.45 -14.27
C THR A 146 5.10 -2.04 -15.74
N HIS A 147 3.97 -1.79 -16.40
CA HIS A 147 3.95 -1.34 -17.79
C HIS A 147 4.61 0.04 -17.96
N LEU A 148 4.30 1.00 -17.10
CA LEU A 148 4.88 2.36 -17.14
C LEU A 148 6.39 2.36 -16.89
N CYS A 149 6.85 1.62 -15.87
CA CYS A 149 8.27 1.51 -15.53
C CYS A 149 9.08 0.84 -16.65
N THR A 150 8.54 -0.22 -17.27
CA THR A 150 9.19 -0.90 -18.40
C THR A 150 9.30 0.02 -19.63
N LYS A 151 8.24 0.76 -19.94
CA LYS A 151 8.24 1.74 -21.03
C LYS A 151 9.26 2.86 -20.78
N ASN A 152 9.35 3.36 -19.55
CA ASN A 152 10.32 4.39 -19.20
C ASN A 152 11.77 3.90 -19.29
N ALA A 153 12.04 2.65 -18.90
CA ALA A 153 13.36 2.03 -19.09
C ALA A 153 13.75 1.98 -20.58
N SER A 154 12.84 1.57 -21.46
CA SER A 154 13.08 1.49 -22.92
C SER A 154 13.35 2.85 -23.59
N ARG A 155 12.76 3.94 -23.07
CA ARG A 155 13.01 5.31 -23.55
C ARG A 155 14.35 5.87 -23.07
N SER A 156 14.85 5.42 -21.91
CA SER A 156 16.15 5.86 -21.41
C SER A 156 17.33 5.24 -22.16
N THR A 157 17.18 4.03 -22.70
CA THR A 157 18.21 3.37 -23.52
C THR A 157 18.32 3.91 -24.95
N THR A 158 17.30 4.61 -25.47
CA THR A 158 17.31 5.16 -26.83
C THR A 158 17.99 6.54 -26.94
N ASN A 159 18.32 7.19 -25.81
CA ASN A 159 18.92 8.52 -25.79
C ASN A 159 20.45 8.54 -25.64
N HIS A 160 21.13 7.38 -25.73
CA HIS A 160 22.59 7.28 -25.57
C HIS A 160 23.36 6.90 -26.85
N SER A 161 22.76 7.07 -28.02
CA SER A 161 23.43 6.88 -29.30
C SER A 161 23.27 8.10 -30.19
N LEU A 162 24.08 9.13 -29.91
CA LEU A 162 24.54 10.17 -30.84
C LEU A 162 25.95 10.57 -30.44
#